data_AF-A0A2D7V7U0-F1
#
_entry.id   AF-A0A2D7V7U0-F1
#
_cell.length_a   1.000
_cell.length_b   1.000
_cell.length_c   1.000
_cell.angle_alpha   90.00
_cell.angle_beta   90.00
_cell.angle_gamma   90.00
#
_symmetry.space_group_name_H-M   'P 1'
#
loop_
_entity.id
_entity.type
_entity.pdbx_description
1 polymer ?
#
loop_
_entity_poly.entity_id
_entity_poly.type
_entity_poly.pdbx_seq_one_letter_code
_entity_poly.pdbx_strand_id
1 'polypeptide(L)' 'MGDANIHNNKNLPVILGGGGFRHGQHLVFNSDNNAPLANLYVSMLQNMGLEKSKFASSSGTLTGLS' A
#
# COMPACT_ATOMS: atom_id res chain seq x y z
N MET A 1 -17.85 0.79 23.10
CA MET A 1 -19.04 0.02 22.69
C MET A 1 -19.17 0.20 21.20
N GLY A 2 -18.84 -0.85 20.42
CA GLY A 2 -18.71 -0.76 18.96
C GLY A 2 -20.06 -0.89 18.29
N ASP A 3 -20.40 0.09 17.46
CA ASP A 3 -21.54 0.01 16.57
C ASP A 3 -21.20 -0.95 15.43
N ALA A 4 -21.92 -2.06 15.34
CA ALA A 4 -21.68 -3.12 14.34
C ALA A 4 -21.93 -2.64 12.90
N ASN A 5 -22.47 -1.43 12.72
CA ASN A 5 -22.64 -0.79 11.42
C ASN A 5 -21.41 -0.01 10.93
N ILE A 6 -20.38 0.17 11.77
CA ILE A 6 -19.19 0.95 11.40
C ILE A 6 -18.11 0.00 10.89
N HIS A 7 -18.04 -0.14 9.56
CA HIS A 7 -16.90 -0.76 8.89
C HIS A 7 -15.69 0.17 8.94
N ASN A 8 -14.82 -0.01 9.94
CA ASN A 8 -13.54 0.71 10.01
C ASN A 8 -12.46 -0.01 9.19
N ASN A 9 -12.04 0.62 8.10
CA ASN A 9 -11.00 0.16 7.19
C ASN A 9 -9.73 1.04 7.22
N LYS A 10 -9.52 1.80 8.30
CA LYS A 10 -8.38 2.71 8.45
C LYS A 10 -7.14 1.98 8.99
N ASN A 11 -5.99 2.21 8.34
CA ASN A 11 -4.65 1.79 8.80
C ASN A 11 -4.53 0.31 9.16
N LEU A 12 -5.07 -0.56 8.29
CA LEU A 12 -4.97 -2.01 8.46
C LEU A 12 -3.57 -2.53 8.11
N PRO A 13 -3.08 -3.58 8.78
CA PRO A 13 -1.82 -4.21 8.43
C PRO A 13 -1.90 -4.84 7.03
N VAL A 14 -0.80 -4.76 6.27
CA VAL A 14 -0.66 -5.35 4.93
C VAL A 14 0.60 -6.20 4.92
N ILE A 15 0.50 -7.41 4.39
CA ILE A 15 1.64 -8.31 4.15
C ILE A 15 1.84 -8.40 2.63
N LEU A 16 3.06 -8.14 2.18
CA LEU A 16 3.46 -8.24 0.77
C LEU A 16 4.48 -9.38 0.62
N GLY A 17 4.26 -10.25 -0.37
CA GLY A 17 5.19 -11.31 -0.76
C GLY A 17 5.30 -11.41 -2.28
N GLY A 18 6.40 -11.96 -2.77
CA GLY A 18 6.70 -12.09 -4.21
C GLY A 18 8.15 -11.75 -4.55
N GLY A 19 8.52 -11.73 -5.83
CA GLY A 19 9.85 -11.28 -6.27
C GLY A 19 9.93 -9.78 -6.54
N GLY A 20 11.14 -9.21 -6.57
CA GLY A 20 11.38 -7.82 -6.99
C GLY A 20 11.24 -6.74 -5.90
N PHE A 21 10.89 -7.13 -4.67
CA PHE A 21 10.85 -6.24 -3.51
C PHE A 21 11.88 -6.64 -2.45
N ARG A 22 12.30 -5.67 -1.63
CA ARG A 22 13.14 -5.90 -0.47
C ARG A 22 12.27 -6.40 0.70
N HIS A 23 12.28 -7.71 0.94
CA HIS A 23 11.47 -8.34 2.00
C HIS A 23 12.13 -8.29 3.38
N GLY A 24 11.48 -8.89 4.39
CA GLY A 24 12.02 -9.05 5.74
C GLY A 24 12.06 -7.76 6.56
N GLN A 25 11.19 -6.81 6.25
CA GLN A 25 11.15 -5.50 6.87
C GLN A 25 9.74 -5.08 7.24
N HIS A 26 9.65 -4.21 8.25
CA HIS A 26 8.42 -3.57 8.71
C HIS A 26 8.45 -2.10 8.31
N LEU A 27 7.68 -1.74 7.29
CA LEU A 27 7.54 -0.36 6.83
C LEU A 27 6.38 0.30 7.56
N VAL A 28 6.67 1.36 8.31
CA VAL A 28 5.67 2.14 9.05
C VAL A 28 5.49 3.48 8.35
N PHE A 29 4.24 3.80 8.01
CA PHE A 29 3.84 5.07 7.42
C PHE A 29 3.13 5.95 8.46
N ASN A 30 2.90 7.22 8.12
CA ASN A 30 2.18 8.14 9.00
C ASN A 30 0.74 7.65 9.24
N SER A 31 0.32 7.56 10.49
CA SER A 31 -1.01 7.03 10.88
C SER A 31 -2.17 8.00 10.65
N ASP A 32 -1.90 9.30 10.64
CA ASP A 32 -2.91 10.36 10.52
C ASP A 32 -3.08 10.82 9.07
N ASN A 33 -1.96 10.92 8.35
CA ASN A 33 -1.89 11.26 6.93
C ASN A 33 -1.13 10.15 6.17
N ASN A 34 -1.76 8.98 6.06
CA ASN A 34 -1.16 7.81 5.44
C ASN A 34 -1.17 7.89 3.90
N ALA A 35 -0.25 7.17 3.25
CA ALA A 35 -0.30 6.95 1.82
C ALA A 35 -1.56 6.14 1.45
N PRO A 36 -2.23 6.45 0.32
CA PRO A 36 -3.29 5.59 -0.18
C PRO A 36 -2.77 4.17 -0.42
N LEU A 37 -3.49 3.14 0.04
CA LEU A 37 -3.15 1.74 -0.25
C LEU A 37 -3.03 1.48 -1.77
N ALA A 38 -3.72 2.28 -2.58
CA ALA A 38 -3.63 2.25 -4.04
C ALA A 38 -2.19 2.45 -4.57
N ASN A 39 -1.31 3.13 -3.83
CA ASN A 39 0.11 3.30 -4.20
C ASN A 39 0.86 1.95 -4.22
N LEU A 40 0.45 0.99 -3.38
CA LEU A 40 1.01 -0.37 -3.40
C LEU A 40 0.75 -1.05 -4.75
N TYR A 41 -0.46 -0.92 -5.30
CA TYR A 41 -0.80 -1.53 -6.58
C TYR A 41 -0.02 -0.94 -7.75
N VAL A 42 0.23 0.38 -7.75
CA VAL A 42 1.11 1.02 -8.73
C VAL A 42 2.53 0.46 -8.63
N SER A 43 3.07 0.33 -7.41
CA SER A 43 4.39 -0.30 -7.20
C SER A 43 4.44 -1.75 -7.69
N MET A 44 3.37 -2.54 -7.47
CA MET A 44 3.27 -3.92 -7.96
C MET A 44 3.25 -3.99 -9.48
N LEU A 45 2.45 -3.15 -10.14
CA LEU A 45 2.36 -3.10 -11.59
C LEU A 45 3.71 -2.74 -12.24
N GLN A 46 4.40 -1.72 -11.71
CA GLN A 46 5.70 -1.31 -12.23
C GLN A 46 6.78 -2.38 -11.97
N ASN A 47 6.78 -3.02 -10.81
CA ASN A 47 7.66 -4.16 -10.53
C ASN A 47 7.42 -5.35 -11.50
N MET A 48 6.21 -5.47 -12.05
CA MET A 48 5.86 -6.45 -13.09
C MET A 48 6.16 -5.97 -14.53
N GLY A 49 6.82 -4.81 -14.70
CA GLY A 49 7.12 -4.23 -16.01
C GLY A 49 5.95 -3.53 -16.70
N LEU A 50 4.86 -3.26 -15.97
CA LEU A 50 3.72 -2.50 -16.48
C LEU A 50 3.86 -1.03 -16.10
N GLU A 51 4.19 -0.20 -17.09
CA GLU A 51 4.34 1.26 -16.98
C GLU A 51 3.00 1.98 -16.73
N LYS A 52 2.39 1.74 -15.57
CA LYS A 52 1.19 2.43 -15.11
C LYS A 52 1.57 3.47 -14.07
N SER A 53 1.17 4.71 -14.31
CA SER A 53 1.43 5.84 -13.42
C SER A 53 0.32 6.06 -12.39
N LYS A 54 -0.85 5.42 -12.54
CA LYS A 54 -2.00 5.61 -11.66
C LYS A 54 -2.91 4.38 -11.59
N PHE A 55 -3.44 4.12 -10.41
CA PHE A 55 -4.50 3.16 -10.13
C PHE A 55 -5.43 3.73 -9.04
N ALA A 56 -6.74 3.77 -9.29
CA ALA A 56 -7.73 4.30 -8.34
C ALA A 56 -7.30 5.66 -7.73
N SER A 57 -7.22 5.74 -6.39
CA SER A 57 -6.83 6.93 -5.62
C SER A 57 -5.32 7.09 -5.44
N SER A 58 -4.49 6.33 -6.16
CA SER A 58 -3.03 6.43 -6.01
C SER A 58 -2.52 7.83 -6.33
N SER A 59 -1.53 8.28 -5.57
CA SER A 59 -0.76 9.50 -5.80
C SER A 59 0.67 9.22 -6.30
N GLY A 60 1.08 7.96 -6.39
CA GLY A 60 2.40 7.53 -6.85
C GLY A 60 2.71 6.09 -6.45
N THR A 61 4.00 5.74 -6.43
CA THR A 61 4.49 4.47 -5.85
C THR A 61 4.65 4.58 -4.34
N LEU A 62 4.56 3.43 -3.66
CA LEU A 62 4.89 3.33 -2.24
C LEU A 62 6.42 3.32 -2.05
N THR A 63 6.91 4.06 -1.05
CA THR A 63 8.34 4.16 -0.74
C THR A 63 8.82 3.01 0.16
N GLY A 64 10.12 2.72 0.12
CA GLY A 64 10.76 1.71 0.99
C GLY A 64 10.60 0.26 0.54
N LEU A 65 10.00 0.01 -0.64
CA LEU A 65 9.81 -1.34 -1.17
C LEU A 65 11.04 -1.92 -1.91
N SER A 66 12.03 -1.09 -2.25
CA SER A 66 13.23 -1.42 -3.02
C SER A 66 14.50 -1.03 -2.27
#